data_AF-A0A1F8N9I1-F1
#
_entry.id   AF-A0A1F8N9I1-F1
#
_cell.length_a   1.000
_cell.length_b   1.000
_cell.length_c   1.000
_cell.angle_alpha   90.00
_cell.angle_beta   90.00
_cell.angle_gamma   90.00
#
_symmetry.space_group_name_H-M   'P 1'
#
loop_
_entity.id
_entity.type
_entity.pdbx_description
1 polymer ?
#
loop_
_entity_poly.entity_id
_entity_poly.type
_entity_poly.pdbx_seq_one_letter_code
_entity_poly.pdbx_strand_id
1 'polypeptide(L)'
;MPDEESGLDELMRLSRQFTRQQVEHDVQEKQREAQGKKVRGVLHGLQELNINMALQQLKGVARPEVIKQVTAMKTGARTDDLRKLISSLADDLEIQVGRLTGPKAETASAVNAMRTLNILLDLYFSFH
;
A
#
# COMPACT_ATOMS: atom_id res chain seq x y z
N MET A 1 -57.32 -40.94 -1.17
CA MET A 1 -55.87 -40.89 -0.89
C MET A 1 -55.44 -39.44 -1.04
N PRO A 2 -55.37 -38.64 0.04
CA PRO A 2 -54.99 -37.23 -0.02
C PRO A 2 -53.53 -36.94 0.43
N ASP A 3 -52.78 -37.95 0.86
CA ASP A 3 -51.45 -37.76 1.47
C ASP A 3 -50.30 -37.55 0.46
N GLU A 4 -50.50 -37.89 -0.82
CA GLU A 4 -49.48 -37.75 -1.87
C GLU A 4 -49.34 -36.29 -2.37
N GLU A 5 -50.40 -35.48 -2.30
CA GLU A 5 -50.35 -34.04 -2.62
C GLU A 5 -49.56 -33.27 -1.56
N SER A 6 -49.61 -33.71 -0.29
CA SER A 6 -48.91 -33.06 0.83
C SER A 6 -47.38 -33.17 0.73
N GLY A 7 -46.85 -34.32 0.31
CA GLY A 7 -45.39 -34.51 0.22
C GLY A 7 -44.75 -33.80 -0.97
N LEU A 8 -45.45 -33.74 -2.10
CA LEU A 8 -44.96 -33.11 -3.32
C LEU A 8 -44.98 -31.57 -3.21
N ASP A 9 -46.03 -31.00 -2.60
CA ASP A 9 -46.10 -29.57 -2.31
C ASP A 9 -45.06 -29.13 -1.26
N GLU A 10 -44.77 -29.98 -0.28
CA GLU A 10 -43.76 -29.68 0.75
C GLU A 10 -42.34 -29.70 0.16
N LEU A 11 -42.05 -30.63 -0.76
CA LEU A 11 -40.81 -30.63 -1.56
C LEU A 11 -40.71 -29.42 -2.49
N MET A 12 -41.80 -29.03 -3.13
CA MET A 12 -41.85 -27.82 -3.97
C MET A 12 -41.64 -26.54 -3.13
N ARG A 13 -42.17 -26.50 -1.90
CA ARG A 13 -41.95 -25.41 -0.96
C ARG A 13 -40.49 -25.33 -0.50
N LEU A 14 -39.89 -26.47 -0.15
CA LEU A 14 -38.47 -26.57 0.24
C LEU A 14 -37.55 -26.18 -0.92
N SER A 15 -37.81 -26.66 -2.14
CA SER A 15 -37.05 -26.29 -3.34
C SER A 15 -37.04 -24.77 -3.58
N ARG A 16 -38.20 -24.11 -3.41
CA ARG A 16 -38.30 -22.65 -3.49
C ARG A 16 -37.53 -21.93 -2.37
N GLN A 17 -37.51 -22.48 -1.16
CA GLN A 17 -36.72 -21.93 -0.05
C GLN A 17 -35.21 -22.05 -0.30
N PHE A 18 -34.73 -23.22 -0.75
CA PHE A 18 -33.32 -23.41 -1.12
C PHE A 18 -32.90 -22.47 -2.25
N THR A 19 -33.73 -22.34 -3.28
CA THR A 19 -33.48 -21.43 -4.40
C THR A 19 -33.35 -19.97 -3.92
N ARG A 20 -34.23 -19.52 -3.01
CA ARG A 20 -34.15 -18.17 -2.43
C ARG A 20 -32.89 -17.97 -1.59
N GLN A 21 -32.55 -18.93 -0.74
CA GLN A 21 -31.33 -18.87 0.08
C GLN A 21 -30.07 -18.81 -0.78
N GLN A 22 -30.03 -19.57 -1.88
CA GLN A 22 -28.88 -19.57 -2.77
C GLN A 22 -28.72 -18.23 -3.49
N VAL A 23 -29.81 -17.63 -3.97
CA VAL A 23 -29.78 -16.28 -4.56
C VAL A 23 -29.34 -15.22 -3.55
N GLU A 24 -29.81 -15.30 -2.30
CA GLU A 24 -29.39 -14.38 -1.24
C GLU A 24 -27.89 -14.50 -0.92
N HIS A 25 -27.37 -15.74 -0.86
CA HIS A 25 -25.94 -16.01 -0.69
C HIS A 25 -25.10 -15.45 -1.84
N ASP A 26 -25.50 -15.69 -3.09
CA ASP A 26 -24.81 -15.19 -4.28
C ASP A 26 -24.75 -13.66 -4.30
N VAL A 27 -25.83 -12.99 -3.87
CA VAL A 27 -25.88 -11.53 -3.77
C VAL A 27 -24.93 -11.03 -2.68
N GLN A 28 -24.89 -11.69 -1.52
CA GLN A 28 -23.95 -11.32 -0.45
C GLN A 28 -22.48 -11.52 -0.86
N GLU A 29 -22.13 -12.62 -1.52
CA GLU A 29 -20.76 -12.84 -2.00
C GLU A 29 -20.35 -11.78 -3.01
N LYS A 30 -21.21 -11.49 -4.00
CA LYS A 30 -20.96 -10.41 -4.98
C LYS A 30 -20.76 -9.05 -4.31
N GLN A 31 -21.53 -8.74 -3.27
CA GLN A 31 -21.36 -7.50 -2.50
C GLN A 31 -20.02 -7.48 -1.76
N ARG A 32 -19.62 -8.59 -1.11
CA ARG A 32 -18.32 -8.70 -0.44
C ARG A 32 -17.16 -8.53 -1.41
N GLU A 33 -17.24 -9.14 -2.60
CA GLU A 33 -16.23 -8.97 -3.64
C GLU A 33 -16.16 -7.54 -4.16
N ALA A 34 -17.31 -6.90 -4.41
CA ALA A 34 -17.37 -5.52 -4.89
C ALA A 34 -16.79 -4.54 -3.85
N GLN A 35 -17.11 -4.74 -2.57
CA GLN A 35 -16.51 -3.98 -1.47
C GLN A 35 -15.01 -4.22 -1.38
N GLY A 36 -14.57 -5.48 -1.46
CA GLY A 36 -13.15 -5.84 -1.44
C GLY A 36 -12.36 -5.23 -2.62
N LYS A 37 -12.96 -5.13 -3.80
CA LYS A 37 -12.38 -4.42 -4.96
C LYS A 37 -12.29 -2.92 -4.71
N LYS A 38 -13.34 -2.31 -4.16
CA LYS A 38 -13.37 -0.87 -3.83
C LYS A 38 -12.30 -0.51 -2.80
N VAL A 39 -12.18 -1.29 -1.72
CA VAL A 39 -11.15 -1.08 -0.68
C VAL A 39 -9.74 -1.19 -1.27
N ARG A 40 -9.48 -2.24 -2.07
CA ARG A 40 -8.20 -2.39 -2.77
C ARG A 40 -7.87 -1.21 -3.68
N GLY A 41 -8.86 -0.69 -4.41
CA GLY A 41 -8.70 0.50 -5.24
C GLY A 41 -8.35 1.76 -4.44
N VAL A 42 -8.99 1.97 -3.30
CA VAL A 42 -8.69 3.10 -2.40
C VAL A 42 -7.28 2.98 -1.82
N LEU A 43 -6.89 1.79 -1.35
CA LEU A 43 -5.55 1.54 -0.81
C LEU A 43 -4.47 1.79 -1.86
N HIS A 44 -4.67 1.32 -3.09
CA HIS A 44 -3.77 1.60 -4.21
C HIS A 44 -3.67 3.10 -4.50
N GLY A 45 -4.81 3.82 -4.51
CA GLY A 45 -4.82 5.27 -4.72
C GLY A 45 -4.07 6.05 -3.63
N LEU A 46 -4.22 5.65 -2.35
CA LEU A 46 -3.49 6.23 -1.23
C LEU A 46 -1.98 5.96 -1.34
N GLN A 47 -1.61 4.74 -1.72
CA GLN A 47 -0.21 4.37 -1.93
C GLN A 47 0.44 5.24 -3.02
N GLU A 48 -0.23 5.42 -4.15
CA GLU A 48 0.26 6.25 -5.25
C GLU A 48 0.39 7.73 -4.83
N LEU A 49 -0.57 8.23 -4.05
CA LEU A 49 -0.54 9.58 -3.51
C LEU A 49 0.65 9.80 -2.55
N ASN A 50 0.91 8.85 -1.65
CA ASN A 50 2.05 8.90 -0.73
C ASN A 50 3.39 8.92 -1.49
N ILE A 51 3.54 8.08 -2.53
CA ILE A 51 4.74 8.07 -3.38
C ILE A 51 4.89 9.41 -4.10
N ASN A 52 3.81 9.94 -4.68
CA ASN A 52 3.84 11.23 -5.37
C ASN A 52 4.24 12.38 -4.44
N MET A 53 3.71 12.41 -3.22
CA MET A 53 4.04 13.41 -2.22
C MET A 53 5.52 13.32 -1.82
N ALA A 54 6.01 12.11 -1.52
CA ALA A 54 7.41 11.89 -1.20
C ALA A 54 8.33 12.34 -2.35
N LEU A 55 7.99 12.03 -3.61
CA LEU A 55 8.76 12.47 -4.77
C LEU A 55 8.83 14.00 -4.90
N GLN A 56 7.74 14.71 -4.61
CA GLN A 56 7.76 16.18 -4.66
C GLN A 56 8.67 16.76 -3.56
N GLN A 57 8.61 16.21 -2.35
CA GLN A 57 9.47 16.62 -1.24
C GLN A 57 10.95 16.33 -1.53
N LEU A 58 11.25 15.16 -2.12
CA LEU A 58 12.63 14.74 -2.44
C LEU A 58 13.32 15.62 -3.49
N LYS A 59 12.59 16.20 -4.44
CA LYS A 59 13.19 17.07 -5.50
C LYS A 59 14.04 18.22 -4.95
N GLY A 60 13.74 18.71 -3.75
CA GLY A 60 14.46 19.84 -3.14
C GLY A 60 15.67 19.46 -2.29
N VAL A 61 15.85 18.17 -1.96
CA VAL A 61 16.82 17.75 -0.93
C VAL A 61 17.61 16.49 -1.27
N ALA A 62 17.08 15.62 -2.14
CA ALA A 62 17.64 14.32 -2.43
C ALA A 62 18.46 14.29 -3.72
N ARG A 63 19.39 13.33 -3.80
CA ARG A 63 20.17 13.10 -5.03
C ARG A 63 19.29 12.48 -6.13
N PRO A 64 19.60 12.72 -7.42
CA PRO A 64 18.82 12.18 -8.54
C PRO A 64 18.66 10.66 -8.52
N GLU A 65 19.63 9.92 -7.99
CA GLU A 65 19.61 8.47 -7.86
C GLU A 65 18.50 8.01 -6.91
N VAL A 66 18.34 8.70 -5.78
CA VAL A 66 17.28 8.42 -4.79
C VAL A 66 15.91 8.67 -5.42
N ILE A 67 15.75 9.77 -6.16
CA ILE A 67 14.50 10.11 -6.85
C ILE A 67 14.15 9.02 -7.87
N LYS A 68 15.12 8.52 -8.65
CA LYS A 68 14.91 7.42 -9.61
C LYS A 68 14.42 6.16 -8.92
N GLN A 69 15.04 5.78 -7.79
CA GLN A 69 14.64 4.59 -7.04
C GLN A 69 13.22 4.72 -6.47
N VAL A 70 12.88 5.85 -5.85
CA VAL A 70 11.52 6.10 -5.36
C VAL A 70 10.50 6.17 -6.50
N THR A 71 10.89 6.68 -7.67
CA THR A 71 10.03 6.69 -8.86
C THR A 71 9.75 5.28 -9.35
N ALA A 72 10.74 4.38 -9.32
CA ALA A 72 10.57 2.98 -9.68
C ALA A 72 9.61 2.23 -8.74
N MET A 73 9.42 2.71 -7.51
CA MET A 73 8.46 2.11 -6.57
C MET A 73 7.00 2.31 -7.00
N LYS A 74 6.69 3.23 -7.92
CA LYS A 74 5.34 3.40 -8.50
C LYS A 74 4.87 2.17 -9.28
N THR A 75 5.79 1.48 -9.93
CA THR A 75 5.48 0.34 -10.81
C THR A 75 5.66 -1.01 -10.12
N GLY A 76 6.08 -1.00 -8.84
CA GLY A 76 6.21 -2.19 -8.02
C GLY A 76 6.40 -1.83 -6.55
N ALA A 77 5.44 -2.20 -5.71
CA ALA A 77 5.50 -2.05 -4.26
C ALA A 77 6.58 -2.97 -3.67
N ARG A 78 7.82 -2.49 -3.60
CA ARG A 78 8.93 -3.21 -2.95
C ARG A 78 9.36 -2.43 -1.72
N THR A 79 8.62 -2.60 -0.64
CA THR A 79 8.97 -2.09 0.70
C THR A 79 10.38 -2.49 1.12
N ASP A 80 10.87 -3.65 0.65
CA ASP A 80 12.24 -4.11 0.86
C ASP A 80 13.30 -3.23 0.17
N ASP A 81 13.01 -2.73 -1.04
CA ASP A 81 13.94 -1.86 -1.76
C ASP A 81 14.01 -0.49 -1.08
N LEU A 82 12.88 0.00 -0.55
CA LEU A 82 12.83 1.22 0.26
C LEU A 82 13.61 1.04 1.58
N ARG A 83 13.47 -0.11 2.25
CA ARG A 83 14.23 -0.43 3.46
C ARG A 83 15.74 -0.42 3.20
N LYS A 84 16.20 -1.08 2.12
CA LYS A 84 17.62 -1.10 1.73
C LYS A 84 18.15 0.30 1.43
N LEU A 85 17.36 1.12 0.73
CA LEU A 85 17.71 2.51 0.43
C LEU A 85 17.87 3.34 1.71
N ILE A 86 16.95 3.20 2.66
CA ILE A 86 17.03 3.87 3.98
C ILE A 86 18.31 3.43 4.70
N SER A 87 18.58 2.12 4.77
CA SER A 87 19.80 1.61 5.40
C SER A 87 21.07 2.16 4.75
N SER A 88 21.18 2.13 3.41
CA SER A 88 22.37 2.66 2.73
C SER A 88 22.55 4.16 2.95
N LEU A 89 21.46 4.93 2.99
CA LEU A 89 21.53 6.37 3.25
C LEU A 89 21.91 6.68 4.70
N ALA A 90 21.48 5.84 5.64
CA ALA A 90 21.87 5.96 7.04
C ALA A 90 23.37 5.66 7.22
N ASP A 91 23.88 4.59 6.61
CA ASP A 91 25.30 4.23 6.63
C ASP A 91 26.16 5.35 5.99
N ASP A 92 25.73 5.87 4.83
CA ASP A 92 26.38 7.00 4.17
C ASP A 92 26.40 8.26 5.06
N LEU A 93 25.30 8.54 5.77
CA LEU A 93 25.18 9.67 6.67
C LEU A 93 26.11 9.50 7.89
N GLU A 94 26.17 8.31 8.47
CA GLU A 94 27.07 8.00 9.60
C GLU A 94 28.52 8.24 9.21
N ILE A 95 28.93 7.76 8.03
CA ILE A 95 30.28 7.99 7.49
C ILE A 95 30.55 9.48 7.26
N GLN A 96 29.58 10.21 6.70
CA GLN A 96 29.71 11.66 6.48
C GLN A 96 29.86 12.41 7.81
N VAL A 97 29.03 12.08 8.80
CA VAL A 97 29.09 12.69 10.13
C VAL A 97 30.40 12.36 10.84
N GLY A 98 30.88 11.11 10.76
CA GLY A 98 32.17 10.71 11.33
C GLY A 98 33.38 11.39 10.69
N ARG A 99 33.22 11.98 9.49
CA ARG A 99 34.26 12.72 8.76
C ARG A 99 34.15 14.23 8.88
N LEU A 100 33.06 14.75 9.47
CA LEU A 100 32.84 16.18 9.67
C LEU A 100 33.95 16.76 10.57
N THR A 101 34.96 17.32 9.92
CA THR A 101 36.09 18.02 10.56
C THR A 101 36.23 19.45 10.01
N GLY A 102 35.36 19.87 9.07
CA GLY A 102 35.44 21.12 8.32
C GLY A 102 34.08 21.69 7.86
N PRO A 103 34.08 22.77 7.05
CA PRO A 103 33.14 23.90 7.13
C PRO A 103 31.71 23.64 6.58
N LYS A 104 30.81 24.61 6.84
CA LYS A 104 29.38 24.76 6.51
C LYS A 104 28.77 23.92 5.35
N ALA A 105 29.52 23.64 4.28
CA ALA A 105 29.05 22.86 3.14
C ALA A 105 28.84 21.36 3.50
N GLU A 106 29.73 20.78 4.30
CA GLU A 106 29.58 19.38 4.74
C GLU A 106 28.37 19.23 5.68
N THR A 107 28.12 20.23 6.53
CA THR A 107 26.90 20.28 7.35
C THR A 107 25.62 20.43 6.51
N ALA A 108 25.65 21.16 5.39
CA ALA A 108 24.48 21.26 4.51
C ALA A 108 24.17 19.92 3.81
N SER A 109 25.21 19.18 3.40
CA SER A 109 25.09 17.82 2.86
C SER A 109 24.44 16.87 3.88
N ALA A 110 24.94 16.87 5.12
CA ALA A 110 24.40 16.04 6.19
C ALA A 110 22.93 16.39 6.52
N VAL A 111 22.58 17.68 6.54
CA VAL A 111 21.18 18.13 6.74
C VAL A 111 20.26 17.63 5.61
N ASN A 112 20.71 17.72 4.35
CA ASN A 112 19.93 17.25 3.21
C ASN A 112 19.78 15.72 3.22
N ALA A 113 20.81 14.98 3.61
CA ALA A 113 20.76 13.54 3.79
C ALA A 113 19.78 13.15 4.92
N MET A 114 19.79 13.85 6.05
CA MET A 114 18.83 13.61 7.14
C MET A 114 17.38 13.92 6.73
N ARG A 115 17.15 15.02 6.00
CA ARG A 115 15.83 15.35 5.44
C ARG A 115 15.35 14.29 4.45
N THR A 116 16.25 13.82 3.59
CA THR A 116 15.97 12.72 2.65
C THR A 116 15.56 11.46 3.41
N LEU A 117 16.31 11.07 4.45
CA LEU A 117 15.98 9.93 5.31
C LEU A 117 14.61 10.08 5.98
N ASN A 118 14.30 11.26 6.50
CA ASN A 118 13.00 11.49 7.14
C ASN A 118 11.83 11.30 6.16
N ILE A 119 11.93 11.84 4.95
CA ILE A 119 10.91 11.66 3.91
C ILE A 119 10.77 10.17 3.52
N LEU A 120 11.87 9.44 3.43
CA LEU A 120 11.84 8.01 3.08
C LEU A 120 11.27 7.16 4.21
N LEU A 121 11.52 7.50 5.48
CA LEU A 121 10.92 6.84 6.64
C LEU A 121 9.41 7.09 6.70
N ASP A 122 8.97 8.33 6.48
CA ASP A 122 7.55 8.67 6.39
C ASP A 122 6.86 7.87 5.28
N LEU A 123 7.51 7.75 4.12
CA LEU A 123 7.03 6.91 3.02
C LEU A 123 6.97 5.43 3.41
N TYR A 124 7.98 4.91 4.11
CA TYR A 124 8.04 3.52 4.55
C TYR A 124 6.93 3.16 5.55
N PHE A 125 6.67 4.04 6.51
CA PHE A 125 5.56 3.89 7.45
C PHE A 125 4.21 4.04 6.77
N SER A 126 4.10 4.80 5.68
CA SER A 126 2.85 4.90 4.92
C SER A 126 2.44 3.61 4.20
N PHE A 127 3.36 2.63 4.11
CA PHE A 127 3.11 1.31 3.51
C PHE A 127 2.76 0.22 4.52
N HIS A 128 2.85 0.50 5.83
CA HIS A 128 2.56 -0.45 6.92
C HIS A 128 1.43 0.07 7.82
#